data_AF-A0A2V5UX19-F1
#
_entry.id   AF-A0A2V5UX19-F1
#
_cell.length_a   1.000
_cell.length_b   1.000
_cell.length_c   1.000
_cell.angle_alpha   90.00
_cell.angle_beta   90.00
_cell.angle_gamma   90.00
#
_symmetry.space_group_name_H-M   'P 1'
#
loop_
_entity.id
_entity.type
_entity.pdbx_description
1 polymer ?
#
loop_
_entity_poly.entity_id
_entity_poly.type
_entity_poly.pdbx_seq_one_letter_code
_entity_poly.pdbx_strand_id
1 'polypeptide(L)' 'MIFGSGYSVVYKNGEPQKRVQWQAGDLFCTPIRTWHRHVNLDPSRPARYLEITTIPLMKSLGDWWIEAGRDSPSLSAK' A
#
# COMPACT_ATOMS: atom_id res chain seq x y z
N MET A 1 0.34 -12.17 0.46
CA MET A 1 0.89 -12.05 1.83
C MET A 1 1.72 -13.28 2.13
N ILE A 2 2.98 -13.13 2.52
CA ILE A 2 3.88 -14.27 2.77
C ILE A 2 3.92 -14.61 4.27
N PHE A 3 3.92 -13.58 5.14
CA PHE A 3 3.97 -13.77 6.59
C PHE A 3 3.24 -12.65 7.34
N GLY A 4 2.65 -12.98 8.49
CA GLY A 4 1.96 -12.03 9.38
C GLY A 4 0.45 -11.89 9.11
N SER A 5 -0.19 -11.01 9.86
CA SER A 5 -1.59 -10.62 9.67
C SER A 5 -1.79 -9.13 9.96
N GLY A 6 -2.84 -8.57 9.38
CA GLY A 6 -3.07 -7.14 9.47
C GLY A 6 -4.22 -6.68 8.61
N TYR A 7 -4.19 -5.41 8.24
CA TYR A 7 -5.15 -4.86 7.32
C TYR A 7 -4.54 -3.75 6.48
N SER A 8 -5.15 -3.51 5.34
CA SER A 8 -4.86 -2.37 4.48
C SER A 8 -6.07 -1.44 4.48
N VAL A 9 -5.83 -0.13 4.48
CA VAL A 9 -6.87 0.88 4.24
C VAL A 9 -6.67 1.38 2.82
N VAL A 10 -7.71 1.34 1.99
CA VAL A 10 -7.67 1.75 0.58
C VAL A 10 -8.85 2.68 0.27
N TYR A 11 -8.60 3.79 -0.43
CA TYR A 11 -9.65 4.76 -0.79
C TYR A 11 -9.26 5.72 -1.92
N LYS A 12 -10.25 6.41 -2.47
CA LYS A 12 -10.09 7.57 -3.35
C LYS A 12 -10.61 8.83 -2.65
N ASN A 13 -10.13 10.00 -3.08
CA ASN A 13 -10.62 11.27 -2.53
C ASN A 13 -12.14 11.38 -2.73
N GLY A 14 -12.88 11.67 -1.66
CA GLY A 14 -14.35 11.75 -1.67
C GLY A 14 -15.08 10.43 -1.52
N GLU A 15 -14.37 9.28 -1.47
CA GLU A 15 -14.96 7.96 -1.25
C GLU A 15 -14.72 7.45 0.18
N PRO A 16 -15.62 6.61 0.73
CA PRO A 16 -15.40 5.97 2.03
C PRO A 16 -14.13 5.12 2.06
N GLN A 17 -13.46 5.10 3.21
CA GLN A 17 -12.30 4.23 3.40
C GLN A 17 -12.71 2.76 3.49
N LYS A 18 -12.08 1.91 2.68
CA LYS A 18 -12.26 0.46 2.75
C LYS A 18 -11.11 -0.18 3.52
N ARG A 19 -11.46 -0.96 4.55
CA ARG A 19 -10.52 -1.84 5.25
C ARG A 19 -10.53 -3.22 4.59
N VAL A 20 -9.36 -3.68 4.17
CA VAL A 20 -9.12 -5.04 3.64
C VAL A 20 -8.29 -5.79 4.66
N GLN A 21 -8.89 -6.75 5.35
CA GLN A 21 -8.16 -7.64 6.25
C GLN A 21 -7.33 -8.63 5.45
N TRP A 22 -6.18 -9.00 5.98
CA TRP A 22 -5.31 -9.98 5.35
C TRP A 22 -4.52 -10.79 6.37
N GLN A 23 -4.17 -12.01 6.00
CA GLN A 23 -3.26 -12.90 6.71
C GLN A 23 -2.32 -13.61 5.72
N ALA A 24 -1.35 -14.36 6.22
CA ALA A 24 -0.46 -15.17 5.38
C ALA A 24 -1.27 -16.07 4.44
N GLY A 25 -0.89 -16.08 3.15
CA GLY A 25 -1.62 -16.76 2.09
C GLY A 25 -2.59 -15.88 1.30
N ASP A 26 -3.06 -14.76 1.85
CA ASP A 26 -4.02 -13.90 1.16
C ASP A 26 -3.39 -13.08 0.03
N LEU A 27 -4.19 -12.76 -0.98
CA LEU A 27 -3.85 -11.87 -2.08
C LEU A 27 -4.92 -10.79 -2.22
N PHE A 28 -4.51 -9.53 -2.34
CA PHE A 28 -5.38 -8.43 -2.76
C PHE A 28 -4.59 -7.44 -3.61
N CYS A 29 -5.31 -6.56 -4.29
CA CYS A 29 -4.73 -5.53 -5.15
C CYS A 29 -5.19 -4.14 -4.68
N THR A 30 -4.27 -3.18 -4.73
CA THR A 30 -4.56 -1.74 -4.62
C THR A 30 -4.78 -1.17 -6.02
N PRO A 31 -5.98 -0.68 -6.37
CA PRO A 31 -6.22 -0.11 -7.68
C PRO A 31 -5.31 1.11 -7.95
N ILE A 32 -5.06 1.39 -9.24
CA ILE A 32 -4.27 2.54 -9.68
C ILE A 32 -4.88 3.85 -9.13
N ARG A 33 -4.01 4.78 -8.71
CA ARG A 33 -4.37 6.11 -8.17
C ARG A 33 -5.32 6.03 -6.96
N THR A 34 -5.10 5.06 -6.08
CA THR A 34 -5.79 4.97 -4.79
C THR A 34 -4.83 5.18 -3.65
N TRP A 35 -5.27 5.94 -2.64
CA TRP A 35 -4.56 6.01 -1.37
C TRP A 35 -4.60 4.64 -0.72
N HIS A 36 -3.46 4.18 -0.23
CA HIS A 36 -3.37 2.93 0.50
C HIS A 36 -2.34 3.02 1.62
N ARG A 37 -2.64 2.39 2.77
CA ARG A 37 -1.69 2.16 3.85
C ARG A 37 -1.85 0.75 4.42
N HIS A 38 -0.74 0.15 4.83
CA HIS A 38 -0.72 -1.18 5.43
C HIS A 38 -0.47 -1.07 6.93
N VAL A 39 -1.19 -1.86 7.73
CA VAL A 39 -1.03 -1.92 9.18
C VAL A 39 -0.77 -3.36 9.59
N ASN A 40 0.40 -3.59 10.20
CA ASN A 40 0.72 -4.84 10.88
C ASN A 40 0.03 -4.85 12.25
N LEU A 41 -0.67 -5.94 12.57
CA LEU A 41 -1.34 -6.10 13.87
C LEU A 41 -0.46 -6.82 14.90
N ASP A 42 0.64 -7.45 14.49
CA ASP A 42 1.57 -8.10 15.43
C ASP A 42 2.58 -7.06 15.94
N PRO A 43 2.60 -6.75 17.26
CA PRO A 43 3.54 -5.78 17.82
C PRO A 43 4.96 -6.32 17.97
N SER A 44 5.13 -7.65 17.88
CA SER A 44 6.38 -8.35 18.17
C SER A 44 7.08 -8.88 16.93
N ARG A 45 6.34 -9.13 15.84
CA ARG A 45 6.86 -9.75 14.62
C ARG A 45 6.55 -8.91 13.38
N PRO A 46 7.50 -8.79 12.44
CA PRO A 46 7.25 -8.10 11.17
C PRO A 46 6.31 -8.92 10.28
N ALA A 47 5.45 -8.24 9.52
CA ALA A 47 4.75 -8.82 8.38
C ALA A 47 5.61 -8.72 7.11
N ARG A 48 5.47 -9.67 6.18
CA ARG A 48 6.15 -9.66 4.88
C ARG A 48 5.16 -9.96 3.75
N TYR A 49 5.22 -9.18 2.69
CA TYR A 49 4.42 -9.38 1.49
C TYR A 49 5.29 -9.28 0.23
N LEU A 50 4.78 -9.84 -0.85
CA LEU A 50 5.34 -9.67 -2.19
C LEU A 50 4.42 -8.72 -2.95
N GLU A 51 5.01 -7.73 -3.60
CA GLU A 51 4.31 -6.81 -4.49
C GLU A 51 4.61 -7.16 -5.93
N ILE A 52 3.57 -7.29 -6.74
CA ILE A 52 3.67 -7.36 -8.20
C ILE A 52 3.13 -6.03 -8.70
N THR A 53 3.95 -5.28 -9.43
CA THR A 53 3.65 -3.89 -9.75
C THR A 53 4.00 -3.53 -11.19
N THR A 54 3.21 -2.66 -11.79
CA THR A 54 3.43 -2.09 -13.12
C THR A 54 4.33 -0.85 -13.10
N ILE A 55 4.89 -0.47 -11.94
CA ILE A 55 5.75 0.72 -11.77
C ILE A 55 6.88 0.80 -12.81
N PRO A 56 7.66 -0.26 -13.11
CA PRO A 56 8.73 -0.18 -14.11
C PRO A 56 8.22 0.22 -15.51
N LEU A 57 7.07 -0.30 -15.92
CA LEU A 57 6.44 0.05 -17.19
C LEU A 57 5.96 1.50 -17.19
N MET A 58 5.30 1.95 -16.11
CA MET A 58 4.83 3.33 -16.01
C MET A 58 5.99 4.33 -16.04
N LYS A 59 7.13 3.98 -15.43
CA LYS A 59 8.36 4.77 -15.51
C LYS A 59 8.87 4.90 -16.94
N SER A 60 8.89 3.81 -17.71
CA SER A 60 9.35 3.86 -19.12
C SER A 60 8.44 4.69 -20.03
N LEU A 61 7.16 4.82 -19.69
CA LEU A 61 6.19 5.61 -20.45
C LEU A 61 6.14 7.10 -20.04
N GLY A 62 6.87 7.49 -18.99
CA GLY A 62 6.87 8.86 -18.49
C GLY A 62 5.60 9.26 -17.69
N ASP A 63 4.69 8.33 -17.42
CA ASP A 63 3.43 8.56 -16.69
C ASP A 63 3.52 8.09 -15.22
N TRP A 64 4.71 8.13 -14.63
CA TRP A 64 4.93 7.72 -13.24
C TRP A 64 4.97 8.93 -12.31
N TRP A 65 4.12 8.91 -11.28
CA TRP A 65 4.18 9.84 -10.17
C TRP A 65 3.76 9.15 -8.85
N ILE A 66 4.22 9.70 -7.73
CA ILE A 66 3.84 9.28 -6.37
C ILE A 66 3.48 10.52 -5.56
N GLU A 67 2.41 10.42 -4.78
CA GLU A 67 2.00 11.43 -3.81
C GLU A 67 2.14 10.87 -2.40
N ALA A 68 2.66 11.68 -1.48
CA ALA A 68 2.67 11.35 -0.06
C ALA A 68 1.30 11.70 0.54
N GLY A 69 0.71 10.77 1.30
CA GLY A 69 -0.53 11.03 2.03
C GLY A 69 -0.30 12.12 3.08
N ARG A 70 -1.35 12.85 3.45
CA ARG A 70 -1.29 14.00 4.39
C ARG A 70 -0.64 13.67 5.75
N ASP A 71 -0.68 12.39 6.15
CA ASP A 71 -0.11 11.88 7.42
C ASP A 71 1.31 11.28 7.25
N SER A 72 1.91 11.40 6.07
CA SER A 72 3.27 10.90 5.83
C SER A 72 4.28 11.83 6.50
N PRO A 73 5.30 11.32 7.20
CA PRO A 73 6.40 12.15 7.69
C PRO A 73 7.00 12.92 6.51
N SER A 74 7.29 14.22 6.70
CA SER A 74 7.91 15.03 5.66
C SER A 74 9.20 14.35 5.21
N LEU A 75 9.22 13.84 3.97
CA LEU A 75 10.42 13.34 3.33
C LEU A 75 11.30 14.57 3.06
N SER A 76 12.18 14.89 3.99
CA SER A 76 13.32 15.76 3.70
C SER A 76 14.16 15.05 2.64
N ALA A 77 14.06 15.52 1.40
CA ALA A 77 14.90 15.07 0.31
C ALA A 77 16.38 15.16 0.72
N LYS A 78 17.13 14.08 0.49
CA LYS A 78 18.57 14.15 0.25
C LYS A 78 18.79 13.94 -1.24
#